data_AF-A0A7H8GGZ2-F1
#
_entry.id   AF-A0A7H8GGZ2-F1
#
_cell.length_a   1.000
_cell.length_b   1.000
_cell.length_c   1.000
_cell.angle_alpha   90.00
_cell.angle_beta   90.00
_cell.angle_gamma   90.00
#
_symmetry.space_group_name_H-M   'P 1'
#
loop_
_entity.id
_entity.type
_entity.pdbx_description
1 polymer ?
#
loop_
_entity_poly.entity_id
_entity_poly.type
_entity_poly.pdbx_seq_one_letter_code
_entity_poly.pdbx_strand_id
1 'polypeptide(L)'
;MAKKPKILPAVEWLEPRVKAMRIISLLSFFALGGLLAAYYLIFADLHGARPWVILVVELIPWIILAPAMIMGSARGHSWMCFVVNLYFIKGALAAYDPNRQWFGVLEMVASLAVFCSALLYVRWRYQLNRKLAGEGEISVA
;
A
#
# COMPACT_ATOMS: atom_id res chain seq x y z
N MET A 1 24.74 -19.18 19.18
CA MET A 1 25.44 -18.38 18.15
C MET A 1 24.98 -16.93 18.26
N ALA A 2 25.87 -16.00 18.60
CA ALA A 2 25.55 -14.57 18.60
C ALA A 2 25.26 -14.13 17.16
N LYS A 3 24.04 -13.66 16.88
CA LYS A 3 23.71 -13.03 15.58
C LYS A 3 24.67 -11.85 15.40
N LYS A 4 25.53 -11.91 14.36
CA LYS A 4 26.38 -10.77 13.96
C LYS A 4 25.52 -9.50 13.96
N PRO A 5 25.95 -8.41 14.61
CA PRO A 5 25.15 -7.19 14.68
C PRO A 5 24.92 -6.72 13.25
N LYS A 6 23.66 -6.77 12.81
CA LYS A 6 23.28 -6.38 11.45
C LYS A 6 23.45 -4.87 11.37
N ILE A 7 24.57 -4.44 10.81
CA ILE A 7 24.94 -3.03 10.63
C ILE A 7 23.80 -2.36 9.86
N LEU A 8 23.09 -1.44 10.51
CA LEU A 8 21.97 -0.72 9.89
C LEU A 8 22.54 0.33 8.92
N PRO A 9 22.00 0.45 7.69
CA PRO A 9 22.47 1.43 6.71
C PRO A 9 22.41 2.87 7.25
N ALA A 10 23.26 3.77 6.73
CA ALA A 10 23.32 5.18 7.14
C ALA A 10 21.95 5.88 7.14
N VAL A 11 21.69 6.76 8.11
CA VAL A 11 20.44 7.55 8.18
C VAL A 11 20.27 8.36 6.90
N GLU A 12 21.35 8.97 6.43
CA GLU A 12 21.44 9.76 5.18
C GLU A 12 21.03 8.96 3.93
N TRP A 13 21.21 7.64 3.94
CA TRP A 13 20.79 6.76 2.85
C TRP A 13 19.31 6.34 2.98
N LEU A 14 18.81 6.23 4.21
CA LEU A 14 17.46 5.78 4.53
C LEU A 14 16.42 6.90 4.36
N GLU A 15 16.69 8.11 4.86
CA GLU A 15 15.76 9.24 4.81
C GLU A 15 15.20 9.57 3.43
N PRO A 16 16.02 9.76 2.37
CA PRO A 16 15.49 10.10 1.04
C PRO A 16 14.63 8.96 0.48
N ARG A 17 15.00 7.71 0.76
CA ARG A 17 14.28 6.52 0.30
C ARG A 17 12.94 6.34 1.00
N VAL A 18 12.89 6.59 2.31
CA VAL A 18 11.65 6.57 3.09
C VAL A 18 10.70 7.65 2.58
N LYS A 19 11.20 8.86 2.31
CA LYS A 19 10.39 9.95 1.76
C LYS A 19 9.87 9.63 0.35
N ALA A 20 10.73 9.11 -0.53
CA ALA A 20 10.35 8.70 -1.88
C ALA A 20 9.29 7.59 -1.87
N MET A 21 9.48 6.53 -1.07
CA MET A 21 8.50 5.44 -1.00
C MET A 21 7.19 5.86 -0.37
N ARG A 22 7.19 6.85 0.54
CA ARG A 22 5.94 7.44 1.05
C ARG A 22 5.16 8.14 -0.05
N ILE A 23 5.84 8.88 -0.93
CA ILE A 23 5.18 9.56 -2.05
C ILE A 23 4.65 8.52 -3.03
N ILE A 24 5.45 7.52 -3.39
CA ILE A 24 5.06 6.46 -4.31
C ILE A 24 3.89 5.63 -3.75
N SER A 25 3.89 5.30 -2.45
CA SER A 25 2.79 4.56 -1.82
C SER A 25 1.51 5.37 -1.80
N LEU A 26 1.58 6.68 -1.52
CA LEU A 26 0.42 7.58 -1.57
C LEU A 26 -0.11 7.76 -2.98
N LEU A 27 0.77 7.99 -3.97
CA LEU A 27 0.37 8.09 -5.37
C LEU A 27 -0.27 6.80 -5.85
N SER A 28 0.30 5.63 -5.51
CA SER A 28 -0.25 4.34 -5.87
C SER A 28 -1.59 4.09 -5.19
N PHE A 29 -1.73 4.50 -3.92
CA PHE A 29 -3.01 4.49 -3.21
C PHE A 29 -4.02 5.33 -3.99
N PHE A 30 -3.79 6.64 -4.17
CA PHE A 30 -4.73 7.48 -4.93
C PHE A 30 -5.01 6.98 -6.35
N ALA A 31 -4.03 6.39 -7.04
CA ALA A 31 -4.23 5.76 -8.35
C ALA A 31 -5.17 4.55 -8.29
N LEU A 32 -5.03 3.65 -7.30
CA LEU A 32 -5.94 2.51 -7.14
C LEU A 32 -7.37 2.97 -6.83
N GLY A 33 -7.55 3.96 -5.95
CA GLY A 33 -8.87 4.51 -5.66
C GLY A 33 -9.47 5.28 -6.84
N GLY A 34 -8.63 5.99 -7.60
CA GLY A 34 -9.03 6.64 -8.84
C GLY A 34 -9.45 5.62 -9.91
N LEU A 35 -8.74 4.50 -10.03
CA LEU A 35 -9.09 3.40 -10.94
C LEU A 35 -10.45 2.79 -10.57
N LEU A 36 -10.67 2.51 -9.27
CA LEU A 36 -11.95 2.04 -8.74
C LEU A 36 -13.06 3.05 -9.03
N ALA A 37 -12.86 4.32 -8.68
CA ALA A 37 -13.85 5.37 -8.89
C ALA A 37 -14.19 5.54 -10.37
N ALA A 38 -13.19 5.60 -11.26
CA ALA A 38 -13.39 5.73 -12.70
C ALA A 38 -14.18 4.54 -13.26
N TYR A 39 -13.85 3.32 -12.86
CA TYR A 39 -14.56 2.14 -13.34
C TYR A 39 -16.02 2.10 -12.87
N TYR A 40 -16.28 2.38 -11.59
CA TYR A 40 -17.64 2.38 -11.05
C TYR A 40 -18.49 3.58 -11.48
N LEU A 41 -17.89 4.73 -11.79
CA LEU A 41 -18.63 5.93 -12.22
C LEU A 41 -18.86 5.98 -13.74
N ILE A 42 -17.96 5.39 -14.54
CA ILE A 42 -17.98 5.52 -16.01
C ILE A 42 -18.45 4.25 -16.71
N PHE A 43 -18.10 3.07 -16.17
CA PHE A 43 -18.32 1.79 -16.86
C PHE A 43 -19.33 0.86 -16.18
N ALA A 44 -19.69 1.09 -14.92
CA ALA A 44 -20.65 0.24 -14.22
C ALA A 44 -22.10 0.52 -14.64
N ASP A 45 -22.46 0.17 -15.88
CA ASP A 45 -23.85 -0.07 -16.27
C ASP A 45 -24.20 -1.54 -15.98
N LEU A 46 -24.24 -1.88 -14.68
CA LEU A 46 -24.66 -3.20 -14.24
C LEU A 46 -26.17 -3.23 -14.08
N HIS A 47 -26.81 -3.84 -15.07
CA HIS A 47 -28.20 -4.29 -15.06
C HIS A 47 -28.62 -4.87 -13.69
N GLY A 48 -29.18 -4.04 -12.81
CA GLY A 48 -29.89 -4.45 -11.59
C GLY A 48 -29.10 -4.63 -10.28
N ALA A 49 -27.75 -4.62 -10.27
CA ALA A 49 -26.97 -4.71 -9.03
C ALA A 49 -26.45 -3.33 -8.60
N ARG A 50 -26.97 -2.77 -7.50
CA ARG A 50 -26.68 -1.41 -6.99
C ARG A 50 -25.16 -1.16 -6.84
N PRO A 51 -24.48 -0.54 -7.84
CA PRO A 51 -23.01 -0.43 -7.86
C PRO A 51 -22.48 0.42 -6.71
N TRP A 52 -23.30 1.36 -6.25
CA TRP A 52 -23.05 2.24 -5.12
C TRP A 52 -22.84 1.51 -3.79
N VAL A 53 -23.54 0.40 -3.54
CA VAL A 53 -23.40 -0.32 -2.26
C VAL A 53 -22.06 -1.04 -2.19
N ILE A 54 -21.65 -1.66 -3.30
CA ILE A 54 -20.34 -2.33 -3.42
C ILE A 54 -19.21 -1.31 -3.27
N LEU A 55 -19.34 -0.16 -3.94
CA LEU A 55 -18.37 0.92 -3.84
C LEU A 55 -18.25 1.47 -2.40
N VAL A 56 -19.37 1.65 -1.69
CA VAL A 56 -19.33 2.12 -0.30
C VAL A 56 -18.64 1.10 0.61
N VAL A 57 -18.99 -0.19 0.50
CA VAL A 57 -18.35 -1.24 1.30
C VAL A 57 -16.85 -1.33 1.00
N GLU A 58 -16.45 -1.15 -0.25
CA GLU A 58 -15.05 -1.15 -0.68
C GLU A 58 -14.30 0.12 -0.29
N LEU A 59 -14.98 1.26 -0.14
CA LEU A 59 -14.34 2.49 0.30
C LEU A 59 -14.16 2.56 1.82
N ILE A 60 -14.88 1.75 2.62
CA ILE A 60 -14.75 1.74 4.08
C ILE A 60 -13.31 1.47 4.54
N PRO A 61 -12.64 0.35 4.13
CA PRO A 61 -11.25 0.10 4.51
C PRO A 61 -10.32 1.23 4.05
N TRP A 62 -10.65 1.81 2.89
CA TRP A 62 -9.90 2.88 2.27
C TRP A 62 -9.95 4.18 3.06
N ILE A 63 -11.15 4.58 3.51
CA ILE A 63 -11.36 5.79 4.33
C ILE A 63 -10.72 5.62 5.70
N ILE A 64 -10.77 4.42 6.29
CA ILE A 64 -10.13 4.14 7.59
C ILE A 64 -8.59 4.21 7.46
N LEU A 65 -8.03 3.72 6.35
CA LEU A 65 -6.57 3.69 6.15
C LEU A 65 -5.99 4.97 5.56
N ALA A 66 -6.78 5.78 4.85
CA ALA A 66 -6.35 7.05 4.29
C ALA A 66 -5.66 7.98 5.32
N PRO A 67 -6.24 8.29 6.50
CA PRO A 67 -5.57 9.13 7.48
C PRO A 67 -4.29 8.48 8.01
N ALA A 68 -4.29 7.15 8.21
CA ALA A 68 -3.14 6.41 8.70
C ALA A 68 -1.95 6.43 7.71
N MET A 69 -2.25 6.42 6.41
CA MET A 69 -1.28 6.56 5.31
C MET A 69 -0.76 7.99 5.19
N ILE A 70 -1.65 8.99 5.23
CA ILE A 70 -1.29 10.42 5.14
C ILE A 70 -0.38 10.83 6.30
N MET A 71 -0.68 10.39 7.52
CA MET A 71 0.17 10.65 8.71
C MET A 71 1.56 9.98 8.62
N GLY A 72 1.82 9.15 7.60
CA GLY A 72 3.11 8.49 7.42
C GLY A 72 3.42 7.45 8.49
N SER A 73 2.40 6.94 9.18
CA SER A 73 2.60 5.93 10.22
C SER A 73 3.07 4.61 9.60
N ALA A 74 4.12 4.01 10.19
CA ALA A 74 4.59 2.69 9.74
C ALA A 74 3.49 1.63 9.88
N ARG A 75 2.68 1.72 10.95
CA ARG A 75 1.52 0.84 11.18
C ARG A 75 0.47 0.98 10.10
N GLY A 76 0.14 2.20 9.67
CA GLY A 76 -0.84 2.44 8.60
C GLY A 76 -0.41 1.82 7.27
N HIS A 77 0.86 1.97 6.90
CA HIS A 77 1.40 1.33 5.69
C HIS A 77 1.44 -0.20 5.80
N SER A 78 1.73 -0.76 6.99
CA SER A 78 1.65 -2.21 7.19
C SER A 78 0.22 -2.74 7.05
N TRP A 79 -0.76 -2.04 7.61
CA TRP A 79 -2.18 -2.39 7.46
C TRP A 79 -2.63 -2.30 5.99
N MET A 80 -2.15 -1.30 5.26
CA MET A 80 -2.43 -1.17 3.83
C MET A 80 -1.91 -2.38 3.04
N CYS A 81 -0.73 -2.91 3.38
CA CYS A 81 -0.23 -4.15 2.77
C CYS A 81 -1.18 -5.33 2.98
N PHE A 82 -1.90 -5.43 4.10
CA PHE A 82 -2.88 -6.50 4.29
C PHE A 82 -4.16 -6.24 3.48
N VAL A 83 -4.71 -5.03 3.60
CA VAL A 83 -5.97 -4.67 2.95
C VAL A 83 -5.87 -4.71 1.43
N VAL A 84 -4.73 -4.31 0.84
CA VAL A 84 -4.53 -4.34 -0.60
C VAL A 84 -4.58 -5.75 -1.21
N ASN A 85 -4.29 -6.81 -0.43
CA ASN A 85 -4.44 -8.18 -0.91
C ASN A 85 -5.92 -8.54 -1.18
N LEU A 86 -6.86 -7.96 -0.44
CA LEU A 86 -8.29 -8.18 -0.70
C LEU A 86 -8.70 -7.61 -2.06
N TYR A 87 -8.19 -6.42 -2.40
CA TYR A 87 -8.39 -5.83 -3.73
C TYR A 87 -7.69 -6.64 -4.84
N PHE A 88 -6.51 -7.21 -4.57
CA PHE A 88 -5.85 -8.11 -5.52
C PHE A 88 -6.69 -9.37 -5.81
N ILE A 89 -7.25 -10.01 -4.79
CA ILE A 89 -8.12 -11.18 -4.95
C ILE A 89 -9.37 -10.79 -5.75
N LYS A 90 -9.98 -9.64 -5.45
CA LYS A 90 -11.12 -9.12 -6.22
C LYS A 90 -10.74 -8.90 -7.69
N GLY A 91 -9.63 -8.24 -7.96
CA GLY A 91 -9.13 -8.04 -9.32
C GLY A 91 -8.90 -9.37 -10.05
N ALA A 92 -8.37 -10.39 -9.35
CA ALA A 92 -8.22 -11.72 -9.90
C ALA A 92 -9.56 -12.38 -10.24
N LEU A 93 -10.57 -12.24 -9.38
CA LEU A 93 -11.93 -12.73 -9.67
C LEU A 93 -12.54 -12.00 -10.87
N ALA A 94 -12.35 -10.68 -10.98
CA ALA A 94 -12.80 -9.89 -12.11
C ALA A 94 -12.04 -10.22 -13.41
N ALA A 95 -10.79 -10.69 -13.32
CA ALA A 95 -9.99 -11.12 -14.47
C ALA A 95 -10.55 -12.38 -15.14
N TYR A 96 -11.28 -13.23 -14.39
CA TYR A 96 -11.95 -14.42 -14.94
C TYR A 96 -13.28 -14.13 -15.62
N ASP A 97 -13.85 -12.93 -15.43
CA ASP A 97 -15.08 -12.51 -16.10
C ASP A 97 -14.75 -11.84 -17.44
N PRO A 98 -15.15 -12.40 -18.61
CA PRO A 98 -14.80 -11.85 -19.92
C PRO A 98 -15.22 -10.39 -20.11
N ASN A 99 -16.29 -9.95 -19.43
CA ASN A 99 -16.79 -8.59 -19.53
C ASN A 99 -15.98 -7.59 -18.68
N ARG A 100 -15.17 -8.09 -17.74
CA ARG A 100 -14.43 -7.29 -16.74
C ARG A 100 -12.94 -7.62 -16.69
N GLN A 101 -12.47 -8.47 -17.60
CA GLN A 101 -11.13 -9.04 -17.58
C GLN A 101 -10.03 -7.97 -17.52
N TRP A 102 -10.13 -6.95 -18.39
CA TRP A 102 -9.15 -5.86 -18.44
C TRP A 102 -9.13 -5.03 -17.16
N PHE A 103 -10.30 -4.78 -16.57
CA PHE A 103 -10.39 -4.08 -15.29
C PHE A 103 -9.77 -4.92 -14.17
N GLY A 104 -10.06 -6.21 -14.13
CA GLY A 104 -9.48 -7.13 -13.14
C GLY A 104 -7.96 -7.16 -13.19
N VAL A 105 -7.37 -7.26 -14.39
CA VAL A 105 -5.91 -7.22 -14.57
C VAL A 105 -5.32 -5.87 -14.12
N LEU A 106 -5.97 -4.75 -14.46
CA LEU A 106 -5.54 -3.42 -14.02
C LEU A 106 -5.60 -3.28 -12.49
N GLU A 107 -6.68 -3.74 -11.86
CA GLU A 107 -6.86 -3.73 -10.40
C GLU A 107 -5.80 -4.59 -9.71
N MET A 108 -5.46 -5.76 -10.26
CA MET A 108 -4.38 -6.62 -9.77
C MET A 108 -3.01 -5.92 -9.83
N VAL A 109 -2.67 -5.34 -10.98
CA VAL A 109 -1.37 -4.67 -11.18
C VAL A 109 -1.24 -3.44 -10.28
N ALA A 110 -2.30 -2.63 -10.17
CA ALA A 110 -2.32 -1.47 -9.28
C ALA A 110 -2.21 -1.88 -7.80
N SER A 111 -2.93 -2.93 -7.39
CA SER A 111 -2.85 -3.50 -6.03
C SER A 111 -1.44 -4.01 -5.71
N LEU A 112 -0.77 -4.67 -6.66
CA LEU A 112 0.61 -5.13 -6.50
C LEU A 112 1.59 -3.96 -6.36
N ALA A 113 1.42 -2.89 -7.14
CA ALA A 113 2.26 -1.70 -7.05
C ALA A 113 2.12 -1.01 -5.67
N VAL A 114 0.89 -0.88 -5.16
CA VAL A 114 0.62 -0.39 -3.80
C VAL A 114 1.27 -1.28 -2.76
N PHE A 115 1.15 -2.61 -2.89
CA PHE A 115 1.77 -3.56 -1.96
C PHE A 115 3.29 -3.41 -1.92
N CYS A 116 3.96 -3.42 -3.08
CA CYS A 116 5.41 -3.32 -3.15
C CYS A 116 5.93 -1.99 -2.58
N SER A 117 5.30 -0.87 -2.93
CA SER A 117 5.69 0.46 -2.43
C SER A 117 5.46 0.61 -0.92
N ALA A 118 4.33 0.15 -0.40
CA ALA A 118 4.03 0.17 1.03
C ALA A 118 4.96 -0.76 1.83
N LEU A 119 5.27 -1.95 1.32
CA LEU A 119 6.21 -2.89 1.95
C LEU A 119 7.62 -2.31 2.05
N LEU A 120 8.12 -1.70 0.98
CA LEU A 120 9.44 -1.05 0.97
C LEU A 120 9.47 0.14 1.93
N TYR A 121 8.40 0.94 1.98
CA TYR A 121 8.26 2.02 2.96
C TYR A 121 8.34 1.50 4.40
N VAL A 122 7.54 0.49 4.77
CA VAL A 122 7.55 -0.11 6.12
C VAL A 122 8.93 -0.63 6.47
N ARG A 123 9.57 -1.35 5.54
CA ARG A 123 10.91 -1.91 5.74
C ARG A 123 11.94 -0.84 6.04
N TRP A 124 12.02 0.22 5.25
CA TRP A 124 12.99 1.29 5.45
C TRP A 124 12.64 2.20 6.62
N ARG A 125 11.35 2.46 6.87
CA ARG A 125 10.91 3.24 8.04
C ARG A 125 11.21 2.54 9.35
N TYR A 126 11.05 1.22 9.41
CA TYR A 126 11.39 0.44 10.60
C TYR A 126 12.91 0.41 10.85
N GLN A 127 13.73 0.31 9.79
CA GLN A 127 15.19 0.42 9.91
C GLN A 127 15.62 1.82 10.40
N LEU A 128 14.99 2.88 9.88
CA LEU A 128 15.26 4.25 10.29
C LEU A 128 14.88 4.48 11.75
N ASN A 129 13.68 4.07 12.17
CA ASN A 129 13.23 4.23 13.57
C ASN A 129 14.15 3.49 14.56
N ARG A 130 14.62 2.29 14.22
CA ARG A 130 15.57 1.53 15.06
C ARG A 130 16.92 2.23 15.18
N LYS A 131 17.41 2.79 14.06
CA LYS A 131 18.66 3.55 14.05
C LYS A 131 18.56 4.86 14.85
N LEU A 132 17.44 5.57 14.75
CA LEU A 132 17.15 6.76 15.55
C LEU A 132 17.00 6.45 17.04
N ALA A 133 16.59 5.21 17.39
CA ALA A 133 16.55 4.74 18.77
C ALA A 133 17.94 4.36 19.34
N GLY A 134 19.03 4.64 18.62
CA GLY A 134 20.40 4.40 19.05
C GLY A 134 20.92 2.98 18.78
N GLU A 135 20.15 2.10 18.12
CA GLU A 135 20.66 0.78 17.73
C GLU A 135 21.73 0.93 16.64
N GLY A 136 23.00 0.74 17.02
CA GLY A 136 24.14 0.74 16.11
C GLY A 136 25.20 1.81 16.40
N GLU A 137 24.98 2.69 17.38
CA GLU A 137 26.09 3.44 17.99
C GLU A 137 26.91 2.45 18.80
N ILE A 138 28.15 2.21 18.37
CA ILE A 138 29.12 1.51 19.21
C ILE A 138 29.30 2.42 20.42
N SER A 139 28.80 2.00 21.58
CA SER A 139 29.11 2.62 22.87
C SER A 139 30.63 2.67 22.97
N VAL A 140 31.21 3.84 22.72
CA VAL A 140 32.62 4.11 22.97
C VAL A 140 32.74 4.21 24.49
N ALA A 141 33.02 3.07 25.11
CA ALA A 141 33.54 2.97 26.47
C ALA A 141 35.07 2.90 26.41
#